data_AF-A0A4Q3CA19-F1
#
_entry.id   AF-A0A4Q3CA19-F1
#
_cell.length_a   1.000
_cell.length_b   1.000
_cell.length_c   1.000
_cell.angle_alpha   90.00
_cell.angle_beta   90.00
_cell.angle_gamma   90.00
#
_symmetry.space_group_name_H-M   'P 1'
#
loop_
_entity.id
_entity.type
_entity.pdbx_description
1 polymer ?
#
loop_
_entity_poly.entity_id
_entity_poly.type
_entity_poly.pdbx_seq_one_letter_code
_entity_poly.pdbx_strand_id
1 'polypeptide(L)'
;VHCGDWAPSDAGRRAARTLLGIAADEIAILFAGRLSIAGKAHPFQMFDALRQVGEQTGRKIVLVQAGQYLNEAIGKIHDDAFAAHAQGVRSIHADGADADRYAAAFAGADIFLSLADNSQETFGITPVEAMAAGLPVIVSDWNGYRDTVRNGVDGFRIHSWAPATGAGERIGLAYEADGDFELYSSRTSTTVSVDMVSLVARLADLAGDPALRRRMGEAGRARALADYDWAVVYRAYRALWAELAAIRQHAQSDPNTSAWLTDAPRTHAVHQDPFGRFASYPTEAIDADTLVRAAPHADLAAYEALIGQRIFALWKMPPDIAAHLIAAAAEPVSVAELARHIGQGVGVTSELVARLAKMNLVTLDPTASIL
;
A
#
# COMPACT_ATOMS: atom_id res chain seq x y z
N VAL A 1 -12.55 3.72 -9.53
CA VAL A 1 -12.42 3.58 -11.01
C VAL A 1 -13.22 4.71 -11.66
N HIS A 2 -12.75 5.34 -12.74
CA HIS A 2 -13.60 6.21 -13.55
C HIS A 2 -14.35 5.33 -14.55
N CYS A 3 -15.58 4.93 -14.23
CA CYS A 3 -16.27 3.89 -15.01
C CYS A 3 -16.61 4.34 -16.44
N GLY A 4 -16.70 5.66 -16.66
CA GLY A 4 -16.92 6.26 -17.97
C GLY A 4 -15.82 5.93 -18.99
N ASP A 5 -14.57 5.81 -18.54
CA ASP A 5 -13.41 5.51 -19.40
C ASP A 5 -13.50 4.11 -20.02
N TRP A 6 -14.28 3.23 -19.39
CA TRP A 6 -14.48 1.84 -19.80
C TRP A 6 -15.85 1.61 -20.44
N ALA A 7 -16.60 2.64 -20.82
CA ALA A 7 -17.95 2.44 -21.35
C ALA A 7 -17.97 1.55 -22.62
N PRO A 8 -18.70 0.42 -22.64
CA PRO A 8 -18.75 -0.46 -23.78
C PRO A 8 -19.49 0.24 -24.93
N SER A 9 -18.98 0.05 -26.13
CA SER A 9 -19.64 0.45 -27.37
C SER A 9 -19.35 -0.57 -28.46
N ASP A 10 -20.35 -0.88 -29.29
CA ASP A 10 -20.17 -1.82 -30.40
C ASP A 10 -19.12 -1.34 -31.41
N ALA A 11 -19.08 -0.02 -31.66
CA ALA A 11 -18.09 0.59 -32.52
C ALA A 11 -16.67 0.49 -31.92
N GLY A 12 -16.53 0.81 -30.62
CA GLY A 12 -15.26 0.69 -29.90
C GLY A 12 -14.77 -0.76 -29.83
N ARG A 13 -15.66 -1.72 -29.56
CA ARG A 13 -15.35 -3.15 -29.59
C ARG A 13 -14.82 -3.60 -30.95
N ARG A 14 -15.47 -3.21 -32.05
CA ARG A 14 -15.00 -3.57 -33.41
C ARG A 14 -13.63 -2.97 -33.68
N ALA A 15 -13.42 -1.69 -33.37
CA ALA A 15 -12.13 -1.02 -33.55
C ALA A 15 -11.02 -1.68 -32.72
N ALA A 16 -11.30 -2.00 -31.46
CA ALA A 16 -10.38 -2.68 -30.55
C ALA A 16 -9.97 -4.07 -31.07
N ARG A 17 -10.95 -4.88 -31.52
CA ARG A 17 -10.67 -6.19 -32.10
C ARG A 17 -9.86 -6.09 -33.40
N THR A 18 -10.12 -5.08 -34.23
CA THR A 18 -9.27 -4.81 -35.41
C THR A 18 -7.85 -4.43 -35.01
N LEU A 19 -7.67 -3.51 -34.05
CA LEU A 19 -6.36 -3.06 -33.58
C LEU A 19 -5.52 -4.21 -33.02
N LEU A 20 -6.15 -5.10 -32.25
CA LEU A 20 -5.49 -6.25 -31.63
C LEU A 20 -5.42 -7.49 -32.54
N GLY A 21 -6.04 -7.44 -33.73
CA GLY A 21 -6.11 -8.58 -34.63
C GLY A 21 -6.87 -9.77 -34.03
N ILE A 22 -7.94 -9.52 -33.29
CA ILE A 22 -8.83 -10.54 -32.72
C ILE A 22 -9.91 -10.90 -33.75
N ALA A 23 -9.94 -12.16 -34.21
CA ALA A 23 -10.90 -12.64 -35.18
C ALA A 23 -12.31 -12.75 -34.58
N ALA A 24 -13.36 -12.69 -35.41
CA ALA A 24 -14.74 -12.66 -34.94
C ALA A 24 -15.19 -13.95 -34.22
N ASP A 25 -14.56 -15.09 -34.53
CA ASP A 25 -14.86 -16.41 -33.97
C ASP A 25 -13.96 -16.78 -32.78
N GLU A 26 -13.01 -15.91 -32.41
CA GLU A 26 -12.19 -16.08 -31.21
C GLU A 26 -12.90 -15.55 -29.95
N ILE A 27 -12.79 -16.31 -28.86
CA ILE A 27 -13.15 -15.87 -27.52
C ILE A 27 -11.93 -15.22 -26.89
N ALA A 28 -11.99 -13.91 -26.67
CA ALA A 28 -10.89 -13.15 -26.11
C ALA A 28 -10.96 -13.14 -24.58
N ILE A 29 -9.93 -13.67 -23.93
CA ILE A 29 -9.77 -13.67 -22.47
C ILE A 29 -8.77 -12.59 -22.11
N LEU A 30 -9.14 -11.66 -21.24
CA LEU A 30 -8.29 -10.58 -20.77
C LEU A 30 -7.70 -10.91 -19.41
N PHE A 31 -6.38 -10.86 -19.31
CA PHE A 31 -5.68 -10.60 -18.05
C PHE A 31 -5.17 -9.16 -18.07
N ALA A 32 -5.46 -8.38 -17.03
CA ALA A 32 -4.91 -7.02 -16.90
C ALA A 32 -4.21 -6.81 -15.55
N GLY A 33 -2.96 -6.35 -15.61
CA GLY A 33 -2.12 -6.08 -14.45
C GLY A 33 -0.63 -6.25 -14.75
N ARG A 34 0.21 -6.17 -13.71
CA ARG A 34 1.65 -6.48 -13.84
C ARG A 34 1.79 -7.95 -14.27
N LEU A 35 2.50 -8.20 -15.37
CA LEU A 35 2.79 -9.53 -15.88
C LEU A 35 3.96 -10.11 -15.08
N SER A 36 3.63 -10.69 -13.92
CA SER A 36 4.58 -11.13 -12.91
C SER A 36 4.47 -12.63 -12.66
N ILE A 37 5.61 -13.26 -12.38
CA ILE A 37 5.68 -14.67 -11.96
C ILE A 37 5.68 -14.85 -10.43
N ALA A 38 5.69 -13.77 -9.65
CA ALA A 38 5.88 -13.84 -8.19
C ALA A 38 5.16 -12.76 -7.36
N GLY A 39 4.61 -11.71 -7.98
CA GLY A 39 4.12 -10.53 -7.26
C GLY A 39 2.66 -10.15 -7.52
N LYS A 40 1.92 -10.94 -8.30
CA LYS A 40 0.51 -10.67 -8.62
C LYS A 40 -0.34 -11.92 -8.79
N ALA A 41 -0.07 -12.65 -9.86
CA ALA A 41 -0.77 -13.87 -10.22
C ALA A 41 0.19 -14.70 -11.05
N HIS A 42 0.61 -15.85 -10.54
CA HIS A 42 1.44 -16.75 -11.31
C HIS A 42 0.65 -17.26 -12.53
N PRO A 43 1.18 -17.15 -13.76
CA PRO A 43 0.38 -17.32 -14.98
C PRO A 43 0.03 -18.78 -15.30
N PHE A 44 0.75 -19.75 -14.71
CA PHE A 44 0.64 -21.16 -15.09
C PHE A 44 -0.79 -21.74 -15.05
N GLN A 45 -1.53 -21.58 -13.95
CA GLN A 45 -2.89 -22.14 -13.86
C GLN A 45 -3.85 -21.49 -14.85
N MET A 46 -3.62 -20.21 -15.19
CA MET A 46 -4.37 -19.54 -16.24
C MET A 46 -4.06 -20.16 -17.61
N PHE A 47 -2.78 -20.34 -17.95
CA PHE A 47 -2.37 -20.95 -19.23
C PHE A 47 -2.95 -22.35 -19.41
N ASP A 48 -2.78 -23.20 -18.40
CA ASP A 48 -3.27 -24.58 -18.46
C ASP A 48 -4.80 -24.64 -18.55
N ALA A 49 -5.52 -23.78 -17.81
CA ALA A 49 -6.97 -23.73 -17.89
C ALA A 49 -7.48 -23.32 -19.29
N LEU A 50 -6.84 -22.32 -19.93
CA LEU A 50 -7.25 -21.87 -21.26
C LEU A 50 -7.00 -22.94 -22.33
N ARG A 51 -5.89 -23.68 -22.23
CA ARG A 51 -5.64 -24.85 -23.09
C ARG A 51 -6.74 -25.89 -22.93
N GLN A 52 -7.06 -26.28 -21.69
CA GLN A 52 -8.10 -27.27 -21.40
C GLN A 52 -9.48 -26.83 -21.92
N VAL A 53 -9.83 -25.55 -21.79
CA VAL A 53 -11.09 -25.00 -22.31
C VAL A 53 -11.13 -25.07 -23.84
N GLY A 54 -10.04 -24.71 -24.52
CA GLY A 54 -9.93 -24.83 -25.98
C GLY A 54 -10.12 -26.28 -26.46
N GLU A 55 -9.46 -27.23 -25.81
CA GLU A 55 -9.57 -28.67 -26.10
C GLU A 55 -10.98 -29.22 -25.84
N GLN A 56 -11.60 -28.87 -24.72
CA GLN A 56 -12.91 -29.38 -24.32
C GLN A 56 -14.05 -28.79 -25.16
N THR A 57 -13.96 -27.51 -25.53
CA THR A 57 -15.07 -26.79 -26.17
C THR A 57 -14.90 -26.64 -27.69
N GLY A 58 -13.69 -26.84 -28.22
CA GLY A 58 -13.34 -26.56 -29.62
C GLY A 58 -13.36 -25.07 -29.97
N ARG A 59 -13.51 -24.17 -28.99
CA ARG A 59 -13.49 -22.71 -29.21
C ARG A 59 -12.06 -22.25 -29.46
N LYS A 60 -11.90 -21.28 -30.36
CA LYS A 60 -10.62 -20.59 -30.56
C LYS A 60 -10.44 -19.59 -29.43
N ILE A 61 -9.46 -19.83 -28.57
CA ILE A 61 -9.18 -18.97 -27.42
C ILE A 61 -7.99 -18.07 -27.75
N VAL A 62 -8.13 -16.78 -27.43
CA VAL A 62 -7.01 -15.83 -27.43
C VAL A 62 -6.88 -15.19 -26.06
N LEU A 63 -5.69 -15.28 -25.47
CA LEU A 63 -5.33 -14.58 -24.25
C LEU A 63 -4.75 -13.21 -24.60
N VAL A 64 -5.42 -12.15 -24.17
CA VAL A 64 -4.92 -10.77 -24.21
C VAL A 64 -4.28 -10.47 -22.87
N GLN A 65 -2.97 -10.32 -22.87
CA GLN A 65 -2.14 -10.01 -21.70
C GLN A 65 -1.90 -8.51 -21.68
N ALA A 66 -2.71 -7.77 -20.93
CA ALA A 66 -2.65 -6.32 -20.84
C ALA A 66 -1.80 -5.87 -19.65
N GLY A 67 -0.62 -5.32 -19.91
CA GLY A 67 0.27 -4.85 -18.86
C GLY A 67 1.74 -4.92 -19.22
N GLN A 68 2.58 -4.82 -18.21
CA GLN A 68 4.03 -4.73 -18.37
C GLN A 68 4.73 -5.85 -17.61
N TYR A 69 5.76 -6.41 -18.25
CA TYR A 69 6.76 -7.22 -17.59
C TYR A 69 7.68 -6.33 -16.75
N LEU A 70 8.32 -6.90 -15.73
CA LEU A 70 9.34 -6.19 -14.96
C LEU A 70 10.52 -5.77 -15.86
N ASN A 71 10.91 -6.66 -16.78
CA ASN A 71 11.96 -6.47 -17.77
C ASN A 71 11.83 -7.52 -18.89
N GLU A 72 12.64 -7.40 -19.94
CA GLU A 72 12.63 -8.30 -21.11
C GLU A 72 12.92 -9.77 -20.75
N ALA A 73 13.84 -10.03 -19.81
CA ALA A 73 14.17 -11.39 -19.40
C ALA A 73 12.98 -12.11 -18.74
N ILE A 74 12.23 -11.40 -17.88
CA ILE A 74 10.98 -11.91 -17.31
C ILE A 74 9.92 -12.09 -18.40
N GLY A 75 9.83 -11.19 -19.37
CA GLY A 75 8.95 -11.33 -20.53
C GLY A 75 9.23 -12.62 -21.31
N LYS A 76 10.51 -12.90 -21.59
CA LYS A 76 10.90 -14.14 -22.26
C LYS A 76 10.54 -15.40 -21.48
N ILE A 77 10.72 -15.41 -20.15
CA ILE A 77 10.31 -16.53 -19.30
C ILE A 77 8.79 -16.73 -19.38
N HIS A 78 8.03 -15.63 -19.39
CA HIS A 78 6.57 -15.66 -19.50
C HIS A 78 6.10 -16.25 -20.84
N ASP A 79 6.72 -15.82 -21.94
CA ASP A 79 6.43 -16.30 -23.29
C ASP A 79 6.82 -17.77 -23.49
N ASP A 80 8.00 -18.17 -22.99
CA ASP A 80 8.46 -19.56 -23.02
C ASP A 80 7.49 -20.47 -22.22
N ALA A 81 7.02 -20.01 -21.05
CA ALA A 81 6.01 -20.72 -20.26
C ALA A 81 4.64 -20.79 -20.97
N PHE A 82 4.21 -19.72 -21.63
CA PHE A 82 2.98 -19.74 -22.43
C PHE A 82 3.08 -20.77 -23.55
N ALA A 83 4.16 -20.77 -24.32
CA ALA A 83 4.37 -21.72 -25.40
C ALA A 83 4.39 -23.18 -24.91
N ALA A 84 4.94 -23.41 -23.71
CA ALA A 84 5.03 -24.73 -23.11
C ALA A 84 3.72 -25.27 -22.50
N HIS A 85 2.77 -24.40 -22.14
CA HIS A 85 1.61 -24.80 -21.33
C HIS A 85 0.24 -24.38 -21.89
N ALA A 86 0.20 -23.52 -22.91
CA ALA A 86 -1.02 -23.01 -23.51
C ALA A 86 -1.20 -23.46 -24.99
N GLN A 87 -0.83 -24.70 -25.35
CA GLN A 87 -0.93 -25.18 -26.73
C GLN A 87 -2.34 -24.98 -27.31
N GLY A 88 -2.44 -24.51 -28.55
CA GLY A 88 -3.73 -24.24 -29.21
C GLY A 88 -4.42 -22.94 -28.77
N VAL A 89 -3.85 -22.21 -27.81
CA VAL A 89 -4.29 -20.86 -27.42
C VAL A 89 -3.39 -19.82 -28.09
N ARG A 90 -3.99 -18.75 -28.61
CA ARG A 90 -3.22 -17.60 -29.15
C ARG A 90 -2.93 -16.60 -28.03
N SER A 91 -1.78 -15.95 -28.06
CA SER A 91 -1.43 -14.87 -27.13
C SER A 91 -1.33 -13.53 -27.87
N ILE A 92 -1.80 -12.46 -27.23
CA ILE A 92 -1.59 -11.07 -27.62
C ILE A 92 -1.03 -10.34 -26.39
N HIS A 93 0.15 -9.73 -26.52
CA HIS A 93 0.63 -8.77 -25.51
C HIS A 93 0.12 -7.36 -25.86
N ALA A 94 -0.67 -6.78 -24.97
CA ALA A 94 -1.07 -5.38 -25.01
C ALA A 94 -0.24 -4.62 -23.98
N ASP A 95 0.87 -4.02 -24.42
CA ASP A 95 1.79 -3.29 -23.53
C ASP A 95 1.05 -2.19 -22.77
N GLY A 96 1.15 -2.22 -21.43
CA GLY A 96 0.54 -1.22 -20.56
C GLY A 96 1.11 0.19 -20.72
N ALA A 97 2.27 0.36 -21.37
CA ALA A 97 2.78 1.68 -21.76
C ALA A 97 2.04 2.27 -22.98
N ASP A 98 1.39 1.42 -23.80
CA ASP A 98 0.59 1.82 -24.94
C ASP A 98 -0.88 1.94 -24.51
N ALA A 99 -1.30 3.17 -24.19
CA ALA A 99 -2.64 3.44 -23.66
C ALA A 99 -3.76 2.98 -24.61
N ASP A 100 -3.55 3.10 -25.93
CA ASP A 100 -4.55 2.70 -26.93
C ASP A 100 -4.70 1.18 -26.97
N ARG A 101 -3.58 0.45 -26.93
CA ARG A 101 -3.61 -1.03 -26.84
C ARG A 101 -4.18 -1.50 -25.52
N TYR A 102 -3.82 -0.87 -24.40
CA TYR A 102 -4.34 -1.22 -23.09
C TYR A 102 -5.85 -1.02 -23.04
N ALA A 103 -6.36 0.13 -23.49
CA ALA A 103 -7.81 0.38 -23.58
C ALA A 103 -8.52 -0.61 -24.53
N ALA A 104 -7.90 -0.91 -25.68
CA ALA A 104 -8.43 -1.89 -26.63
C ALA A 104 -8.51 -3.31 -26.04
N ALA A 105 -7.62 -3.66 -25.11
CA ALA A 105 -7.66 -4.96 -24.46
C ALA A 105 -8.97 -5.18 -23.67
N PHE A 106 -9.44 -4.15 -22.96
CA PHE A 106 -10.72 -4.17 -22.25
C PHE A 106 -11.91 -4.17 -23.22
N ALA A 107 -11.91 -3.27 -24.21
CA ALA A 107 -13.03 -3.16 -25.15
C ALA A 107 -13.18 -4.37 -26.07
N GLY A 108 -12.08 -5.03 -26.43
CA GLY A 108 -12.03 -6.16 -27.36
C GLY A 108 -12.29 -7.53 -26.73
N ALA A 109 -12.15 -7.65 -25.41
CA ALA A 109 -12.27 -8.92 -24.68
C ALA A 109 -13.71 -9.42 -24.52
N ASP A 110 -13.88 -10.72 -24.30
CA ASP A 110 -15.15 -11.37 -24.00
C ASP A 110 -15.30 -11.72 -22.52
N ILE A 111 -14.18 -12.02 -21.84
CA ILE A 111 -14.12 -12.48 -20.45
C ILE A 111 -12.87 -11.87 -19.81
N PHE A 112 -12.96 -11.42 -18.56
CA PHE A 112 -11.78 -11.06 -17.76
C PHE A 112 -11.39 -12.21 -16.84
N LEU A 113 -10.10 -12.50 -16.72
CA LEU A 113 -9.54 -13.55 -15.88
C LEU A 113 -8.37 -13.01 -15.06
N SER A 114 -8.43 -13.14 -13.74
CA SER A 114 -7.30 -12.82 -12.86
C SER A 114 -7.24 -13.76 -11.65
N LEU A 115 -6.19 -14.56 -11.55
CA LEU A 115 -6.02 -15.57 -10.52
C LEU A 115 -4.99 -15.12 -9.49
N ALA A 116 -5.32 -14.07 -8.74
CA ALA A 116 -4.42 -13.55 -7.71
C ALA A 116 -4.12 -14.63 -6.66
N ASP A 117 -2.83 -14.78 -6.37
CA ASP A 117 -2.25 -15.74 -5.44
C ASP A 117 -1.35 -15.04 -4.38
N ASN A 118 -1.26 -13.71 -4.45
CA ASN A 118 -0.34 -12.91 -3.65
C ASN A 118 -1.10 -12.04 -2.63
N SER A 119 -0.54 -11.93 -1.43
CA SER A 119 -1.11 -11.12 -0.33
C SER A 119 -1.17 -9.61 -0.63
N GLN A 120 -0.40 -9.14 -1.61
CA GLN A 120 -0.44 -7.76 -2.09
C GLN A 120 -1.73 -7.41 -2.86
N GLU A 121 -2.56 -8.40 -3.21
CA GLU A 121 -3.86 -8.14 -3.85
C GLU A 121 -4.95 -7.86 -2.81
N THR A 122 -5.18 -6.57 -2.57
CA THR A 122 -6.03 -6.07 -1.48
C THR A 122 -7.41 -5.60 -1.90
N PHE A 123 -7.60 -5.10 -3.12
CA PHE A 123 -8.89 -4.57 -3.59
C PHE A 123 -9.33 -5.07 -4.96
N GLY A 124 -8.39 -5.32 -5.88
CA GLY A 124 -8.74 -5.69 -7.25
C GLY A 124 -9.34 -4.57 -8.06
N ILE A 125 -8.53 -3.57 -8.39
CA ILE A 125 -8.92 -2.50 -9.31
C ILE A 125 -9.25 -3.06 -10.71
N THR A 126 -8.44 -3.97 -11.25
CA THR A 126 -8.60 -4.47 -12.62
C THR A 126 -9.87 -5.31 -12.84
N PRO A 127 -10.34 -6.16 -11.89
CA PRO A 127 -11.69 -6.71 -11.95
C PRO A 127 -12.79 -5.65 -12.03
N VAL A 128 -12.69 -4.56 -11.26
CA VAL A 128 -13.68 -3.48 -11.29
C VAL A 128 -13.66 -2.70 -12.61
N GLU A 129 -12.47 -2.48 -13.18
CA GLU A 129 -12.32 -1.91 -14.53
C GLU A 129 -12.95 -2.81 -15.59
N ALA A 130 -12.75 -4.14 -15.50
CA ALA A 130 -13.38 -5.11 -16.39
C ALA A 130 -14.91 -5.15 -16.21
N MET A 131 -15.40 -5.08 -14.98
CA MET A 131 -16.83 -4.92 -14.69
C MET A 131 -17.38 -3.63 -15.29
N ALA A 132 -16.67 -2.51 -15.16
CA ALA A 132 -17.04 -1.24 -15.81
C ALA A 132 -17.08 -1.37 -17.33
N ALA A 133 -16.16 -2.15 -17.92
CA ALA A 133 -16.14 -2.53 -19.34
C ALA A 133 -17.29 -3.47 -19.77
N GLY A 134 -18.12 -3.92 -18.84
CA GLY A 134 -19.21 -4.85 -19.10
C GLY A 134 -18.73 -6.27 -19.39
N LEU A 135 -17.54 -6.64 -18.90
CA LEU A 135 -17.02 -8.00 -19.00
C LEU A 135 -17.49 -8.83 -17.80
N PRO A 136 -17.91 -10.10 -18.00
CA PRO A 136 -17.95 -11.05 -16.91
C PRO A 136 -16.53 -11.32 -16.40
N VAL A 137 -16.37 -11.41 -15.08
CA VAL A 137 -15.07 -11.63 -14.45
C VAL A 137 -14.94 -13.06 -13.91
N ILE A 138 -13.80 -13.71 -14.09
CA ILE A 138 -13.41 -14.91 -13.36
C ILE A 138 -12.19 -14.55 -12.53
N VAL A 139 -12.33 -14.71 -11.22
CA VAL A 139 -11.29 -14.32 -10.26
C VAL A 139 -11.02 -15.44 -9.27
N SER A 140 -9.85 -15.47 -8.65
CA SER A 140 -9.66 -16.29 -7.45
C SER A 140 -10.60 -15.82 -6.33
N ASP A 141 -11.10 -16.74 -5.51
CA ASP A 141 -11.89 -16.46 -4.30
C ASP A 141 -10.96 -15.96 -3.18
N TRP A 142 -10.21 -14.91 -3.49
CA TRP A 142 -9.13 -14.31 -2.69
C TRP A 142 -9.61 -13.04 -2.00
N ASN A 143 -8.91 -12.59 -0.95
CA ASN A 143 -9.35 -11.47 -0.11
C ASN A 143 -9.82 -10.25 -0.92
N GLY A 144 -8.92 -9.59 -1.66
CA GLY A 144 -9.28 -8.38 -2.39
C GLY A 144 -10.39 -8.54 -3.44
N TYR A 145 -10.54 -9.74 -4.00
CA TYR A 145 -11.56 -10.01 -5.01
C TYR A 145 -12.92 -10.42 -4.41
N ARG A 146 -12.95 -10.96 -3.19
CA ARG A 146 -14.18 -11.38 -2.50
C ARG A 146 -15.14 -10.22 -2.26
N ASP A 147 -14.60 -9.04 -1.99
CA ASP A 147 -15.40 -7.85 -1.71
C ASP A 147 -15.97 -7.23 -3.00
N THR A 148 -15.20 -7.26 -4.09
CA THR A 148 -15.56 -6.61 -5.35
C THR A 148 -16.43 -7.46 -6.28
N VAL A 149 -16.30 -8.78 -6.25
CA VAL A 149 -16.99 -9.72 -7.16
C VAL A 149 -18.03 -10.57 -6.43
N ARG A 150 -19.27 -10.59 -6.92
CA ARG A 150 -20.37 -11.45 -6.46
C ARG A 150 -20.41 -12.72 -7.29
N ASN A 151 -20.03 -13.83 -6.67
CA ASN A 151 -20.05 -15.14 -7.30
C ASN A 151 -21.44 -15.48 -7.88
N GLY A 152 -21.47 -15.83 -9.17
CA GLY A 152 -22.69 -16.17 -9.92
C GLY A 152 -23.52 -14.98 -10.41
N VAL A 153 -23.14 -13.73 -10.09
CA VAL A 153 -23.92 -12.53 -10.45
C VAL A 153 -23.19 -11.69 -11.49
N ASP A 154 -22.00 -11.18 -11.18
CA ASP A 154 -21.16 -10.39 -12.10
C ASP A 154 -20.00 -11.21 -12.66
N GLY A 155 -19.79 -12.41 -12.12
CA GLY A 155 -18.70 -13.28 -12.49
C GLY A 155 -18.65 -14.54 -11.65
N PHE A 156 -17.51 -15.24 -11.69
CA PHE A 156 -17.25 -16.41 -10.85
C PHE A 156 -16.02 -16.21 -9.98
N ARG A 157 -16.14 -16.59 -8.71
CA ARG A 157 -15.00 -16.69 -7.79
C ARG A 157 -14.58 -18.15 -7.69
N ILE A 158 -13.35 -18.45 -8.06
CA ILE A 158 -12.81 -19.80 -8.07
C ILE A 158 -12.15 -20.07 -6.73
N HIS A 159 -12.58 -21.14 -6.07
CA HIS A 159 -12.04 -21.53 -4.78
C HIS A 159 -10.52 -21.61 -4.80
N SER A 160 -9.86 -21.02 -3.79
CA SER A 160 -8.41 -21.00 -3.65
C SER A 160 -7.95 -21.80 -2.42
N TRP A 161 -6.86 -22.52 -2.56
CA TRP A 161 -6.18 -23.28 -1.51
C TRP A 161 -4.89 -22.58 -1.09
N ALA A 162 -4.60 -22.59 0.20
CA ALA A 162 -3.35 -22.13 0.77
C ALA A 162 -3.00 -22.98 2.02
N PRO A 163 -1.72 -23.09 2.42
CA PRO A 163 -1.34 -23.74 3.66
C PRO A 163 -1.99 -23.10 4.89
N ALA A 164 -2.32 -23.92 5.90
CA ALA A 164 -2.91 -23.44 7.14
C ALA A 164 -1.90 -22.64 8.00
N THR A 165 -2.41 -21.90 8.98
CA THR A 165 -1.59 -21.19 9.98
C THR A 165 -0.54 -22.12 10.60
N GLY A 166 0.70 -21.64 10.70
CA GLY A 166 1.86 -22.39 11.19
C GLY A 166 2.70 -23.06 10.10
N ALA A 167 2.15 -23.34 8.90
CA ALA A 167 2.90 -23.96 7.82
C ALA A 167 3.97 -23.04 7.17
N GLY A 168 3.89 -21.72 7.44
CA GLY A 168 4.80 -20.71 6.90
C GLY A 168 6.05 -20.43 7.73
N GLU A 169 6.30 -21.12 8.85
CA GLU A 169 7.39 -20.80 9.79
C GLU A 169 8.76 -20.76 9.08
N ARG A 170 9.04 -21.73 8.20
CA ARG A 170 10.29 -21.77 7.42
C ARG A 170 10.44 -20.60 6.45
N ILE A 171 9.32 -20.08 5.92
CA ILE A 171 9.33 -18.90 5.04
C ILE A 171 9.62 -17.65 5.88
N GLY A 172 9.00 -17.54 7.06
CA GLY A 172 9.26 -16.45 8.01
C GLY A 172 10.70 -16.41 8.52
N LEU A 173 11.22 -17.54 9.00
CA LEU A 173 12.61 -17.64 9.47
C LEU A 173 13.64 -17.34 8.37
N ALA A 174 13.35 -17.72 7.12
CA ALA A 174 14.21 -17.36 5.99
C ALA A 174 14.24 -15.83 5.78
N TYR A 175 13.07 -15.19 5.85
CA TYR A 175 12.96 -13.74 5.72
C TYR A 175 13.66 -12.97 6.84
N GLU A 176 13.65 -13.47 8.08
CA GLU A 176 14.42 -12.86 9.17
C GLU A 176 15.93 -12.91 8.91
N ALA A 177 16.41 -13.95 8.22
CA ALA A 177 17.82 -14.11 7.93
C ALA A 177 18.29 -13.29 6.72
N ASP A 178 17.48 -13.19 5.66
CA ASP A 178 17.86 -12.52 4.41
C ASP A 178 17.30 -11.09 4.24
N GLY A 179 16.16 -10.76 4.88
CA GLY A 179 15.47 -9.49 4.73
C GLY A 179 14.84 -9.27 3.34
N ASP A 180 14.77 -10.29 2.49
CA ASP A 180 14.27 -10.21 1.11
C ASP A 180 12.76 -10.43 1.05
N PHE A 181 12.02 -9.32 0.97
CA PHE A 181 10.56 -9.34 0.95
C PHE A 181 10.01 -9.93 -0.35
N GLU A 182 10.69 -9.78 -1.49
CA GLU A 182 10.24 -10.34 -2.76
C GLU A 182 10.36 -11.87 -2.74
N LEU A 183 11.44 -12.41 -2.17
CA LEU A 183 11.58 -13.85 -1.98
C LEU A 183 10.55 -14.40 -0.99
N TYR A 184 10.29 -13.71 0.12
CA TYR A 184 9.23 -14.06 1.08
C TYR A 184 7.85 -14.12 0.39
N SER A 185 7.52 -13.07 -0.37
CA SER A 185 6.28 -12.93 -1.10
C SER A 185 6.11 -14.05 -2.14
N SER A 186 7.15 -14.31 -2.94
CA SER A 186 7.19 -15.35 -3.96
C SER A 186 7.00 -16.77 -3.39
N ARG A 187 7.71 -17.09 -2.29
CA ARG A 187 7.57 -18.37 -1.61
C ARG A 187 6.18 -18.58 -1.04
N THR A 188 5.53 -17.50 -0.64
CA THR A 188 4.15 -17.58 -0.14
C THR A 188 3.18 -17.78 -1.29
N SER A 189 3.26 -16.96 -2.35
CA SER A 189 2.31 -17.03 -3.48
C SER A 189 2.36 -18.35 -4.23
N THR A 190 3.54 -18.94 -4.38
CA THR A 190 3.72 -20.26 -5.03
C THR A 190 3.10 -21.44 -4.25
N THR A 191 2.64 -21.22 -3.01
CA THR A 191 1.88 -22.23 -2.24
C THR A 191 0.37 -22.06 -2.36
N VAL A 192 -0.07 -21.00 -3.02
CA VAL A 192 -1.49 -20.71 -3.25
C VAL A 192 -1.88 -21.25 -4.63
N SER A 193 -3.05 -21.87 -4.71
CA SER A 193 -3.58 -22.40 -5.97
C SER A 193 -5.09 -22.21 -6.06
N VAL A 194 -5.65 -22.29 -7.26
CA VAL A 194 -7.10 -22.33 -7.48
C VAL A 194 -7.58 -23.72 -7.89
N ASP A 195 -8.85 -24.04 -7.63
CA ASP A 195 -9.51 -25.26 -8.10
C ASP A 195 -9.62 -25.25 -9.63
N MET A 196 -8.76 -26.05 -10.29
CA MET A 196 -8.70 -26.17 -11.74
C MET A 196 -9.97 -26.75 -12.35
N VAL A 197 -10.65 -27.68 -11.68
CA VAL A 197 -11.87 -28.30 -12.21
C VAL A 197 -12.97 -27.24 -12.29
N SER A 198 -13.14 -26.46 -11.22
CA SER A 198 -14.09 -25.34 -11.20
C SER A 198 -13.69 -24.24 -12.18
N LEU A 199 -12.40 -23.86 -12.24
CA LEU A 199 -11.91 -22.83 -13.16
C LEU A 199 -12.24 -23.16 -14.62
N VAL A 200 -11.88 -24.37 -15.07
CA VAL A 200 -12.09 -24.82 -16.46
C VAL A 200 -13.58 -24.89 -16.77
N ALA A 201 -14.41 -25.42 -15.86
CA ALA A 201 -15.85 -25.48 -16.05
C ALA A 201 -16.48 -24.09 -16.23
N ARG A 202 -16.10 -23.11 -15.39
CA ARG A 202 -16.68 -21.75 -15.47
C ARG A 202 -16.18 -20.96 -16.67
N LEU A 203 -14.92 -21.16 -17.07
CA LEU A 203 -14.42 -20.62 -18.34
C LEU A 203 -15.16 -21.23 -19.53
N ALA A 204 -15.43 -22.54 -19.52
CA ALA A 204 -16.18 -23.21 -20.59
C ALA A 204 -17.64 -22.71 -20.67
N ASP A 205 -18.32 -22.53 -19.53
CA ASP A 205 -19.66 -21.93 -19.47
C ASP A 205 -19.68 -20.55 -20.16
N LEU A 206 -18.75 -19.67 -19.75
CA LEU A 206 -18.68 -18.32 -20.33
C LEU A 206 -18.24 -18.35 -21.79
N ALA A 207 -17.32 -19.22 -22.21
CA ALA A 207 -16.91 -19.33 -23.61
C ALA A 207 -18.07 -19.82 -24.51
N GLY A 208 -18.89 -20.73 -23.99
CA GLY A 208 -20.02 -21.35 -24.68
C GLY A 208 -21.30 -20.50 -24.75
N ASP A 209 -21.54 -19.61 -23.78
CA ASP A 209 -22.80 -18.86 -23.65
C ASP A 209 -22.61 -17.32 -23.72
N PRO A 210 -22.80 -16.70 -24.90
CA PRO A 210 -22.77 -15.24 -25.06
C PRO A 210 -23.86 -14.50 -24.26
N ALA A 211 -25.01 -15.14 -23.99
CA ALA A 211 -26.07 -14.53 -23.21
C ALA A 211 -25.68 -14.47 -21.73
N LEU A 212 -25.04 -15.51 -21.19
CA LEU A 212 -24.47 -15.48 -19.84
C LEU A 212 -23.41 -14.38 -19.70
N ARG A 213 -22.49 -14.25 -20.67
CA ARG A 213 -21.49 -13.18 -20.67
C ARG A 213 -22.12 -11.79 -20.57
N ARG A 214 -23.15 -11.52 -21.38
CA ARG A 214 -23.88 -10.25 -21.35
C ARG A 214 -24.55 -9.99 -20.00
N ARG A 215 -25.30 -10.96 -19.48
CA ARG A 215 -26.00 -10.80 -18.18
C ARG A 215 -25.05 -10.48 -17.04
N MET A 216 -23.95 -11.24 -16.95
CA MET A 216 -22.93 -11.03 -15.91
C MET A 216 -22.18 -9.71 -16.08
N GLY A 217 -21.80 -9.37 -17.32
CA GLY A 217 -21.18 -8.10 -17.64
C GLY A 217 -22.04 -6.89 -17.29
N GLU A 218 -23.33 -6.94 -17.60
CA GLU A 218 -24.31 -5.90 -17.24
C GLU A 218 -24.45 -5.76 -15.72
N ALA A 219 -24.55 -6.88 -15.00
CA ALA A 219 -24.65 -6.89 -13.55
C ALA A 219 -23.36 -6.35 -12.88
N GLY A 220 -22.19 -6.66 -13.45
CA GLY A 220 -20.90 -6.14 -13.01
C GLY A 220 -20.80 -4.64 -13.25
N ARG A 221 -21.14 -4.17 -14.45
CA ARG A 221 -21.14 -2.76 -14.81
C ARG A 221 -22.07 -1.94 -13.91
N ALA A 222 -23.27 -2.43 -13.65
CA ALA A 222 -24.22 -1.78 -12.76
C ALA A 222 -23.62 -1.60 -11.36
N ARG A 223 -22.93 -2.62 -10.83
CA ARG A 223 -22.24 -2.52 -9.53
C ARG A 223 -21.06 -1.55 -9.57
N ALA A 224 -20.23 -1.61 -10.60
CA ALA A 224 -19.09 -0.70 -10.74
C ALA A 224 -19.53 0.77 -10.72
N LEU A 225 -20.58 1.10 -11.46
CA LEU A 225 -21.17 2.45 -11.48
C LEU A 225 -21.78 2.86 -10.14
N ALA A 226 -22.43 1.94 -9.43
CA ALA A 226 -23.13 2.22 -8.18
C ALA A 226 -22.17 2.37 -6.98
N ASP A 227 -21.11 1.57 -6.93
CA ASP A 227 -20.29 1.41 -5.72
C ASP A 227 -18.86 1.94 -5.88
N TYR A 228 -18.28 1.84 -7.09
CA TYR A 228 -16.83 1.98 -7.29
C TYR A 228 -16.43 3.12 -8.22
N ASP A 229 -17.40 3.81 -8.82
CA ASP A 229 -17.12 5.02 -9.57
C ASP A 229 -16.54 6.09 -8.64
N TRP A 230 -15.52 6.82 -9.11
CA TRP A 230 -14.89 7.87 -8.32
C TRP A 230 -15.88 8.93 -7.83
N ALA A 231 -16.95 9.22 -8.58
CA ALA A 231 -17.99 10.15 -8.14
C ALA A 231 -18.76 9.64 -6.91
N VAL A 232 -18.84 8.33 -6.71
CA VAL A 232 -19.44 7.68 -5.52
C VAL A 232 -18.42 7.66 -4.39
N VAL A 233 -17.24 7.10 -4.64
CA VAL A 233 -16.16 6.94 -3.63
C VAL A 233 -15.77 8.29 -3.03
N TYR A 234 -15.62 9.33 -3.86
CA TYR A 234 -15.25 10.66 -3.38
C TYR A 234 -16.31 11.26 -2.44
N ARG A 235 -17.61 11.02 -2.70
CA ARG A 235 -18.68 11.47 -1.79
C ARG A 235 -18.60 10.72 -0.46
N ALA A 236 -18.31 9.42 -0.48
CA ALA A 236 -18.14 8.63 0.74
C ALA A 236 -16.98 9.16 1.60
N TYR A 237 -15.83 9.48 1.00
CA TYR A 237 -14.72 10.11 1.71
C TYR A 237 -15.10 11.46 2.33
N ARG A 238 -15.83 12.30 1.58
CA ARG A 238 -16.29 13.59 2.12
C ARG A 238 -17.25 13.43 3.30
N ALA A 239 -18.14 12.44 3.24
CA ALA A 239 -19.04 12.12 4.35
C ALA A 239 -18.25 11.65 5.58
N LEU A 240 -17.29 10.73 5.39
CA LEU A 240 -16.41 10.26 6.46
C LEU A 240 -15.62 11.41 7.11
N TRP A 241 -15.06 12.33 6.33
CA TRP A 241 -14.35 13.47 6.88
C TRP A 241 -15.25 14.40 7.69
N ALA A 242 -16.48 14.62 7.23
CA ALA A 242 -17.47 15.42 7.96
C ALA A 242 -17.84 14.74 9.29
N GLU A 243 -18.05 13.42 9.29
CA GLU A 243 -18.32 12.63 10.50
C GLU A 243 -17.14 12.68 11.48
N LEU A 244 -15.92 12.42 11.02
CA LEU A 244 -14.72 12.49 11.85
C LEU A 244 -14.48 13.90 12.42
N ALA A 245 -14.83 14.95 11.67
CA ALA A 245 -14.79 16.32 12.16
C ALA A 245 -15.82 16.55 13.27
N ALA A 246 -17.05 16.06 13.10
CA ALA A 246 -18.10 16.14 14.11
C ALA A 246 -17.73 15.38 15.39
N ILE A 247 -17.18 14.17 15.26
CA ILE A 247 -16.68 13.36 16.40
C ILE A 247 -15.61 14.15 17.18
N ARG A 248 -14.65 14.74 16.46
CA ARG A 248 -13.58 15.53 17.10
C ARG A 248 -14.12 16.76 17.83
N GLN A 249 -15.02 17.51 17.20
CA GLN A 249 -15.64 18.68 17.82
C GLN A 249 -16.45 18.29 19.06
N HIS A 250 -17.20 17.19 18.99
CA HIS A 250 -17.94 16.67 20.13
C HIS A 250 -17.02 16.29 21.29
N ALA A 251 -15.95 15.54 21.01
CA ALA A 251 -14.95 15.14 22.01
C ALA A 251 -14.24 16.35 22.65
N GLN A 252 -14.01 17.44 21.90
CA GLN A 252 -13.47 18.69 22.46
C GLN A 252 -14.48 19.45 23.32
N SER A 253 -15.78 19.26 23.09
CA SER A 253 -16.84 19.93 23.85
C SER A 253 -17.26 19.20 25.13
N ASP A 254 -17.02 17.88 25.21
CA ASP A 254 -17.26 17.08 26.42
C ASP A 254 -16.14 17.33 27.44
N PRO A 255 -16.43 17.85 28.65
CA PRO A 255 -15.42 18.09 29.68
C PRO A 255 -14.57 16.87 30.02
N ASN A 256 -15.16 15.67 30.03
CA ASN A 256 -14.45 14.44 30.38
C ASN A 256 -13.44 14.04 29.29
N THR A 257 -13.84 14.15 28.01
CA THR A 257 -12.95 13.79 26.89
C THR A 257 -11.95 14.90 26.59
N SER A 258 -12.33 16.17 26.78
CA SER A 258 -11.43 17.32 26.59
C SER A 258 -10.27 17.34 27.57
N ALA A 259 -10.50 16.92 28.83
CA ALA A 259 -9.43 16.77 29.81
C ALA A 259 -8.41 15.73 29.33
N TRP A 260 -8.89 14.52 28.96
CA TRP A 260 -8.02 13.47 28.43
C TRP A 260 -7.26 13.89 27.16
N LEU A 261 -7.92 14.59 26.24
CA LEU A 261 -7.29 15.07 24.99
C LEU A 261 -6.19 16.11 25.22
N THR A 262 -6.27 16.87 26.31
CA THR A 262 -5.23 17.85 26.68
C THR A 262 -3.92 17.14 27.04
N ASP A 263 -4.05 15.97 27.67
CA ASP A 263 -2.93 15.15 28.13
C ASP A 263 -2.54 14.06 27.12
N ALA A 264 -3.27 13.93 26.01
CA ALA A 264 -3.01 12.90 25.01
C ALA A 264 -1.65 13.12 24.31
N PRO A 265 -0.90 12.04 23.99
CA PRO A 265 0.33 12.15 23.24
C PRO A 265 0.11 12.88 21.91
N ARG A 266 0.94 13.91 21.65
CA ARG A 266 0.89 14.68 20.40
C ARG A 266 1.66 14.01 19.26
N THR A 267 2.38 12.95 19.57
CA THR A 267 3.12 12.16 18.60
C THR A 267 2.34 10.90 18.21
N HIS A 268 2.67 10.35 17.04
CA HIS A 268 2.09 9.08 16.59
C HIS A 268 2.39 7.96 17.60
N ALA A 269 1.51 6.97 17.73
CA ALA A 269 1.69 5.86 18.68
C ALA A 269 2.97 5.02 18.44
N VAL A 270 3.52 5.05 17.23
CA VAL A 270 4.82 4.40 16.89
C VAL A 270 6.03 5.30 17.14
N HIS A 271 5.79 6.57 17.46
CA HIS A 271 6.78 7.61 17.74
C HIS A 271 6.54 8.21 19.12
N GLN A 272 6.30 7.36 20.13
CA GLN A 272 6.13 7.82 21.51
C GLN A 272 7.32 8.67 21.95
N ASP A 273 7.06 9.65 22.83
CA ASP A 273 8.09 10.45 23.45
C ASP A 273 9.16 9.54 24.10
N PRO A 274 10.43 9.60 23.66
CA PRO A 274 11.48 8.77 24.22
C PRO A 274 11.72 9.04 25.71
N PHE A 275 11.51 10.27 26.19
CA PHE A 275 11.73 10.61 27.59
C PHE A 275 10.60 10.10 28.49
N GLY A 276 9.36 10.06 28.00
CA GLY A 276 8.27 9.32 28.64
C GLY A 276 8.50 7.80 28.63
N ARG A 277 8.93 7.23 27.50
CA ARG A 277 9.14 5.77 27.36
C ARG A 277 10.27 5.24 28.25
N PHE A 278 11.31 6.04 28.45
CA PHE A 278 12.48 5.69 29.27
C PHE A 278 12.57 6.54 30.55
N ALA A 279 11.43 6.97 31.09
CA ALA A 279 11.38 7.88 32.24
C ALA A 279 12.09 7.34 33.50
N SER A 280 12.21 6.02 33.66
CA SER A 280 12.89 5.39 34.80
C SER A 280 14.39 5.20 34.63
N TYR A 281 14.96 5.60 33.49
CA TYR A 281 16.39 5.39 33.19
C TYR A 281 17.31 6.45 33.80
N PRO A 282 17.01 7.76 33.70
CA PRO A 282 17.86 8.77 34.32
C PRO A 282 17.66 8.81 35.84
N THR A 283 18.70 9.19 36.58
CA THR A 283 18.61 9.43 38.03
C THR A 283 17.74 10.65 38.35
N GLU A 284 17.79 11.68 37.49
CA GLU A 284 17.04 12.93 37.62
C GLU A 284 16.53 13.36 36.23
N ALA A 285 15.33 13.95 36.18
CA ALA A 285 14.79 14.54 34.96
C ALA A 285 15.16 16.02 34.84
N ILE A 286 15.33 16.51 33.60
CA ILE A 286 15.49 17.95 33.33
C ILE A 286 14.10 18.53 33.08
N ASP A 287 13.52 19.14 34.10
CA ASP A 287 12.19 19.75 34.07
C ASP A 287 12.24 21.28 34.02
N ALA A 288 11.09 21.93 34.22
CA ALA A 288 10.95 23.38 34.19
C ALA A 288 11.77 24.09 35.30
N ASP A 289 11.96 23.44 36.44
CA ASP A 289 12.53 24.00 37.66
C ASP A 289 14.02 23.66 37.84
N THR A 290 14.55 22.77 37.00
CA THR A 290 15.98 22.45 36.94
C THR A 290 16.80 23.71 36.72
N LEU A 291 17.80 23.95 37.57
CA LEU A 291 18.68 25.11 37.46
C LEU A 291 19.84 24.79 36.51
N VAL A 292 20.10 25.73 35.62
CA VAL A 292 21.16 25.68 34.63
C VAL A 292 22.17 26.78 34.94
N ARG A 293 23.46 26.43 34.93
CA ARG A 293 24.56 27.40 35.05
C ARG A 293 25.58 27.15 33.95
N ALA A 294 26.08 28.19 33.30
CA ALA A 294 27.17 28.11 32.35
C ALA A 294 28.46 27.63 33.05
N ALA A 295 29.17 26.70 32.42
CA ALA A 295 30.48 26.29 32.92
C ALA A 295 31.49 27.45 32.78
N PRO A 296 32.54 27.54 33.60
CA PRO A 296 33.48 28.67 33.57
C PRO A 296 34.18 28.91 32.22
N HIS A 297 34.24 27.89 31.36
CA HIS A 297 34.86 27.93 30.04
C HIS A 297 33.84 28.04 28.90
N ALA A 298 32.54 28.14 29.23
CA ALA A 298 31.48 28.09 28.24
C ALA A 298 31.31 29.44 27.55
N ASP A 299 31.54 29.44 26.25
CA ASP A 299 31.22 30.53 25.34
C ASP A 299 30.84 29.98 23.95
N LEU A 300 30.53 30.87 23.03
CA LEU A 300 30.20 30.50 21.65
C LEU A 300 31.35 29.77 20.95
N ALA A 301 32.61 30.20 21.17
CA ALA A 301 33.76 29.60 20.53
C ALA A 301 34.01 28.17 21.00
N ALA A 302 33.82 27.89 22.29
CA ALA A 302 33.88 26.56 22.87
C ALA A 302 32.81 25.62 22.27
N TYR A 303 31.58 26.13 22.11
CA TYR A 303 30.51 25.39 21.44
C TYR A 303 30.86 25.08 19.98
N GLU A 304 31.28 26.09 19.21
CA GLU A 304 31.64 25.95 17.80
C GLU A 304 32.81 24.96 17.59
N ALA A 305 33.80 24.99 18.49
CA ALA A 305 34.92 24.04 18.48
C ALA A 305 34.46 22.58 18.68
N LEU A 306 33.47 22.34 19.55
CA LEU A 306 32.91 21.01 19.76
C LEU A 306 32.09 20.54 18.55
N ILE A 307 31.16 21.36 18.05
CA ILE A 307 30.32 20.97 16.90
C ILE A 307 31.09 20.89 15.57
N GLY A 308 32.32 21.42 15.52
CA GLY A 308 33.28 21.20 14.45
C GLY A 308 33.83 19.77 14.40
N GLN A 309 33.74 19.02 15.50
CA GLN A 309 34.21 17.64 15.58
C GLN A 309 33.13 16.65 15.11
N ARG A 310 33.55 15.58 14.41
CA ARG A 310 32.63 14.58 13.84
C ARG A 310 31.77 13.86 14.90
N ILE A 311 32.28 13.70 16.13
CA ILE A 311 31.54 13.02 17.21
C ILE A 311 30.27 13.77 17.64
N PHE A 312 30.21 15.09 17.40
CA PHE A 312 29.05 15.94 17.72
C PHE A 312 28.18 16.26 16.49
N ALA A 313 28.38 15.58 15.35
CA ALA A 313 27.72 15.92 14.09
C ALA A 313 26.18 15.94 14.15
N LEU A 314 25.58 15.11 15.01
CA LEU A 314 24.12 14.99 15.18
C LEU A 314 23.55 15.87 16.29
N TRP A 315 24.40 16.59 17.04
CA TRP A 315 24.00 17.27 18.30
C TRP A 315 23.93 18.78 18.17
N LYS A 316 24.00 19.28 16.93
CA LYS A 316 24.07 20.71 16.62
C LYS A 316 22.72 21.40 16.88
N MET A 317 22.80 22.59 17.45
CA MET A 317 21.78 23.62 17.47
C MET A 317 22.31 24.91 16.82
N PRO A 318 21.44 25.87 16.46
CA PRO A 318 21.88 27.17 15.94
C PRO A 318 22.87 27.85 16.91
N PRO A 319 24.05 28.34 16.45
CA PRO A 319 25.07 28.91 17.34
C PRO A 319 24.59 30.14 18.13
N ASP A 320 23.69 30.93 17.55
CA ASP A 320 23.03 32.05 18.23
C ASP A 320 22.17 31.58 19.41
N ILE A 321 21.43 30.48 19.28
CA ILE A 321 20.67 29.91 20.40
C ILE A 321 21.62 29.39 21.49
N ALA A 322 22.70 28.70 21.11
CA ALA A 322 23.69 28.23 22.07
C ALA A 322 24.34 29.40 22.83
N ALA A 323 24.74 30.47 22.13
CA ALA A 323 25.30 31.67 22.74
C ALA A 323 24.32 32.33 23.72
N HIS A 324 23.05 32.48 23.34
CA HIS A 324 22.03 33.05 24.21
C HIS A 324 21.77 32.21 25.46
N LEU A 325 21.68 30.88 25.33
CA LEU A 325 21.48 29.98 26.47
C LEU A 325 22.67 30.02 27.43
N ILE A 326 23.90 29.99 26.91
CA ILE A 326 25.12 30.09 27.73
C ILE A 326 25.18 31.45 28.44
N ALA A 327 24.93 32.55 27.73
CA ALA A 327 24.97 33.89 28.31
C ALA A 327 23.88 34.10 29.38
N ALA A 328 22.66 33.63 29.12
CA ALA A 328 21.55 33.73 30.07
C ALA A 328 21.77 32.88 31.34
N ALA A 329 22.60 31.83 31.25
CA ALA A 329 22.96 30.97 32.37
C ALA A 329 24.25 31.38 33.10
N ALA A 330 24.75 32.61 32.93
CA ALA A 330 25.93 33.09 33.66
C ALA A 330 25.76 32.97 35.19
N GLU A 331 24.54 33.22 35.68
CA GLU A 331 24.06 32.86 37.02
C GLU A 331 23.00 31.75 36.92
N PRO A 332 22.70 31.00 38.00
CA PRO A 332 21.72 29.92 37.95
C PRO A 332 20.38 30.46 37.51
N VAL A 333 19.81 29.79 36.53
CA VAL A 333 18.53 30.16 35.93
C VAL A 333 17.73 28.90 35.65
N SER A 334 16.43 28.94 35.90
CA SER A 334 15.57 27.80 35.64
C SER A 334 15.43 27.52 34.13
N VAL A 335 15.17 26.27 33.75
CA VAL A 335 14.83 25.94 32.35
C VAL A 335 13.60 26.72 31.88
N ALA A 336 12.61 26.94 32.75
CA ALA A 336 11.43 27.76 32.44
C ALA A 336 11.79 29.22 32.11
N GLU A 337 12.76 29.81 32.82
CA GLU A 337 13.28 31.14 32.52
C GLU A 337 14.08 31.16 31.22
N LEU A 338 14.95 30.18 30.99
CA LEU A 338 15.67 30.06 29.72
C LEU A 338 14.72 29.94 28.53
N ALA A 339 13.65 29.17 28.66
CA ALA A 339 12.64 29.00 27.62
C ALA A 339 12.01 30.34 27.23
N ARG A 340 11.73 31.22 28.21
CA ARG A 340 11.26 32.59 27.97
C ARG A 340 12.32 33.45 27.27
N HIS A 341 13.60 33.33 27.62
CA HIS A 341 14.68 34.10 26.99
C HIS A 341 14.83 33.78 25.49
N ILE A 342 14.68 32.51 25.10
CA ILE A 342 14.83 32.08 23.70
C ILE A 342 13.49 31.99 22.93
N GLY A 343 12.36 32.33 23.59
CA GLY A 343 11.03 32.28 22.99
C GLY A 343 10.58 30.87 22.58
N GLN A 344 11.02 29.83 23.32
CA GLN A 344 10.68 28.42 23.06
C GLN A 344 9.87 27.81 24.21
N GLY A 345 9.33 26.61 23.98
CA GLY A 345 8.68 25.83 25.05
C GLY A 345 9.69 25.16 25.98
N VAL A 346 9.25 24.82 27.20
CA VAL A 346 10.10 24.12 28.20
C VAL A 346 10.69 22.83 27.65
N GLY A 347 9.90 21.97 26.99
CA GLY A 347 10.42 20.69 26.46
C GLY A 347 11.55 20.85 25.43
N VAL A 348 11.42 21.82 24.52
CA VAL A 348 12.48 22.14 23.53
C VAL A 348 13.71 22.68 24.26
N THR A 349 13.51 23.55 25.24
CA THR A 349 14.60 24.15 26.02
C THR A 349 15.32 23.09 26.87
N SER A 350 14.60 22.17 27.51
CA SER A 350 15.16 21.02 28.24
C SER A 350 16.05 20.17 27.32
N GLU A 351 15.61 19.89 26.09
CA GLU A 351 16.40 19.13 25.12
C GLU A 351 17.70 19.86 24.74
N LEU A 352 17.63 21.18 24.47
CA LEU A 352 18.79 22.00 24.13
C LEU A 352 19.78 22.08 25.30
N VAL A 353 19.27 22.32 26.52
CA VAL A 353 20.05 22.33 27.76
C VAL A 353 20.73 20.97 27.98
N ALA A 354 20.03 19.86 27.77
CA ALA A 354 20.60 18.52 27.89
C ALA A 354 21.79 18.30 26.94
N ARG A 355 21.71 18.81 25.70
CA ARG A 355 22.83 18.76 24.74
C ARG A 355 24.02 19.59 25.20
N LEU A 356 23.79 20.80 25.70
CA LEU A 356 24.86 21.66 26.25
C LEU A 356 25.50 21.04 27.50
N ALA A 357 24.70 20.42 28.37
CA ALA A 357 25.20 19.71 29.55
C ALA A 357 26.04 18.50 29.15
N LYS A 358 25.60 17.74 28.13
CA LYS A 358 26.37 16.64 27.56
C LYS A 358 27.70 17.09 26.92
N MET A 359 27.76 18.35 26.45
CA MET A 359 28.96 19.02 25.96
C MET A 359 29.82 19.65 27.07
N ASN A 360 29.41 19.54 28.35
CA ASN A 360 30.01 20.19 29.51
C ASN A 360 30.04 21.72 29.46
N LEU A 361 29.17 22.34 28.64
CA LEU A 361 29.08 23.81 28.52
C LEU A 361 28.12 24.41 29.57
N VAL A 362 27.24 23.59 30.13
CA VAL A 362 26.41 23.97 31.29
C VAL A 362 26.44 22.87 32.34
N THR A 363 26.22 23.24 33.58
CA THR A 363 25.95 22.33 34.70
C THR A 363 24.47 22.39 35.05
N LEU A 364 23.95 21.27 35.55
CA LEU A 364 22.56 21.11 35.94
C LEU A 364 22.51 20.81 37.44
N ASP A 365 21.74 21.60 38.16
CA ASP A 365 21.44 21.33 39.56
C ASP A 365 19.92 21.09 39.67
N PRO A 366 19.48 19.95 40.21
CA PRO A 366 18.08 19.82 40.58
C PRO A 366 17.78 20.91 41.59
N THR A 367 16.65 21.61 41.46
CA THR A 367 16.22 22.53 42.50
C THR A 367 16.15 21.73 43.80
N ALA A 368 16.96 22.12 44.79
CA ALA A 368 16.77 21.67 46.16
C ALA A 368 15.30 21.93 46.49
N SER A 369 14.58 20.92 47.01
CA SER A 369 13.38 21.18 47.78
C SER A 369 13.70 22.34 48.72
N ILE A 370 13.10 23.50 48.48
CA ILE A 370 13.09 24.58 49.45
C ILE A 370 12.23 24.02 50.60
N LEU A 371 12.88 23.33 51.53
CA LEU A 371 12.34 22.98 52.84
C LEU A 371 12.23 24.26 53.69
#